data_AF-A0A0K2U858-F1
#
_entry.id   AF-A0A0K2U858-F1
#
_cell.length_a   1.000
_cell.length_b   1.000
_cell.length_c   1.000
_cell.angle_alpha   90.00
_cell.angle_beta   90.00
_cell.angle_gamma   90.00
#
_symmetry.space_group_name_H-M   'P 1'
#
loop_
_entity.id
_entity.type
_entity.pdbx_description
1 polymer ?
#
loop_
_entity_poly.entity_id
_entity_poly.type
_entity_poly.pdbx_seq_one_letter_code
_entity_poly.pdbx_strand_id
1 'polypeptide(L)'
;MSRIICFLLLSGVLVNAGTPGTKWINCKTLGSEKCFYTQLESITTEIGNPGTNDDVKIEICSDFEKTDCCTTPALKGSFSDDWSTGDTETWGSSYFGKCKSKKYLIKKALIVTLSKNGKGPLNVTAITIDTIAAEKKSKEPERFKCKAFYLGGTNIKQTQICPTGPYEFLKFKNATIKIGPDGTDDSVKLKICSDANDVCCEHKLSHKLKDDWHVNKTETWKAKSLGDCGKKLYKINNKPIISVSKNGKDDLNVDNVEITMITNDDKPKSIEYGCGGFKLQGNCKTQSLCRHTFSCKDRNMKSGSSQQPSKSPNSNPSSSSAGGNKPSFSSVLQGNRNNGTKLPPGIPSGFQKLNKPFRS
;
A
#
# COMPACT_ATOMS: atom_id res chain seq x y z
N MET A 1 60.24 -20.97 -7.63
CA MET A 1 59.78 -20.52 -8.97
C MET A 1 58.30 -20.13 -8.84
N SER A 2 58.03 -18.83 -8.78
CA SER A 2 56.71 -18.27 -8.50
C SER A 2 55.93 -18.10 -9.81
N ARG A 3 54.73 -18.69 -9.92
CA ARG A 3 53.85 -18.48 -11.08
C ARG A 3 52.85 -17.37 -10.75
N ILE A 4 52.99 -16.25 -11.44
CA ILE A 4 52.06 -15.11 -11.43
C ILE A 4 50.85 -15.48 -12.29
N ILE A 5 49.67 -15.56 -11.69
CA ILE A 5 48.39 -15.69 -12.39
C ILE A 5 47.90 -14.28 -12.73
N CYS A 6 47.85 -13.99 -14.02
CA CYS A 6 47.35 -12.75 -14.59
C CYS A 6 45.82 -12.79 -14.61
N PHE A 7 45.16 -12.01 -13.75
CA PHE A 7 43.71 -11.78 -13.83
C PHE A 7 43.45 -10.77 -14.97
N LEU A 8 42.95 -11.28 -16.09
CA LEU A 8 42.36 -10.45 -17.16
C LEU A 8 41.04 -9.86 -16.65
N LEU A 9 41.04 -8.55 -16.43
CA LEU A 9 39.85 -7.73 -16.24
C LEU A 9 39.01 -7.79 -17.52
N LEU A 10 37.91 -8.56 -17.50
CA LEU A 10 36.88 -8.43 -18.53
C LEU A 10 36.19 -7.08 -18.36
N SER A 11 36.38 -6.23 -19.37
CA SER A 11 35.67 -4.98 -19.58
C SER A 11 34.16 -5.18 -19.47
N GLY A 12 33.57 -4.45 -18.53
CA GLY A 12 32.15 -4.51 -18.18
C GLY A 12 31.25 -4.22 -19.37
N VAL A 13 30.40 -5.19 -19.70
CA VAL A 13 29.16 -4.92 -20.42
C VAL A 13 28.28 -4.12 -19.48
N LEU A 14 28.19 -2.80 -19.72
CA LEU A 14 27.13 -1.95 -19.19
C LEU A 14 25.80 -2.50 -19.73
N VAL A 15 25.21 -3.44 -18.99
CA VAL A 15 23.80 -3.76 -19.12
C VAL A 15 23.05 -2.47 -18.88
N ASN A 16 22.45 -1.92 -19.95
CA ASN A 16 21.47 -0.83 -19.88
C ASN A 16 20.47 -1.20 -18.78
N ALA A 17 20.66 -0.64 -17.58
CA ALA A 17 19.73 -0.78 -16.49
C ALA A 17 18.44 -0.12 -16.99
N GLY A 18 17.43 -0.94 -17.29
CA GLY A 18 16.12 -0.45 -17.69
C GLY A 18 15.67 0.63 -16.72
N THR A 19 15.04 1.68 -17.23
CA THR A 19 14.50 2.75 -16.39
C THR A 19 13.65 2.14 -15.28
N PRO A 20 13.91 2.46 -14.00
CA PRO A 20 13.15 1.90 -12.89
C PRO A 20 11.66 2.21 -13.03
N GLY A 21 10.82 1.27 -12.56
CA GLY A 21 9.37 1.41 -12.55
C GLY A 21 8.60 0.50 -13.50
N THR A 22 7.30 0.38 -13.21
CA THR A 22 6.34 -0.41 -13.97
C THR A 22 6.21 0.10 -15.41
N LYS A 23 6.27 -0.79 -16.39
CA LYS A 23 6.02 -0.45 -17.79
C LYS A 23 4.52 -0.44 -18.08
N TRP A 24 3.97 0.76 -18.22
CA TRP A 24 2.56 0.99 -18.50
C TRP A 24 2.24 0.97 -20.00
N ILE A 25 1.13 0.34 -20.35
CA ILE A 25 0.51 0.39 -21.68
C ILE A 25 -0.91 0.95 -21.56
N ASN A 26 -1.52 1.37 -22.67
CA ASN A 26 -2.95 1.66 -22.67
C ASN A 26 -3.72 0.33 -22.54
N CYS A 27 -4.70 0.27 -21.64
CA CYS A 27 -5.55 -0.93 -21.52
C CYS A 27 -6.36 -1.18 -22.79
N LYS A 28 -6.81 -0.12 -23.46
CA LYS A 28 -7.62 -0.15 -24.70
C LYS A 28 -7.06 0.83 -25.73
N THR A 29 -7.33 0.61 -27.01
CA THR A 29 -6.93 1.51 -28.11
C THR A 29 -7.49 2.93 -27.92
N LEU A 30 -8.73 3.04 -27.45
CA LEU A 30 -9.42 4.30 -27.15
C LEU A 30 -9.71 4.36 -25.65
N GLY A 31 -8.73 4.84 -24.87
CA GLY A 31 -8.85 4.98 -23.42
C GLY A 31 -7.64 5.67 -22.81
N SER A 32 -7.82 6.30 -21.66
CA SER A 32 -6.74 6.93 -20.88
C SER A 32 -6.19 6.00 -19.77
N GLU A 33 -6.88 4.88 -19.54
CA GLU A 33 -6.54 3.86 -18.56
C GLU A 33 -5.22 3.20 -18.91
N LYS A 34 -4.38 3.00 -17.89
CA LYS A 34 -3.12 2.30 -18.03
C LYS A 34 -3.18 0.93 -17.39
N CYS A 35 -2.56 -0.04 -18.06
CA CYS A 35 -2.41 -1.41 -17.61
C CYS A 35 -0.94 -1.81 -17.70
N PHE A 36 -0.58 -2.92 -17.06
CA PHE A 36 0.77 -3.51 -17.14
C PHE A 36 0.67 -5.03 -17.20
N TYR A 37 1.70 -5.66 -17.78
CA TYR A 37 1.79 -7.11 -17.80
C TYR A 37 2.65 -7.63 -16.65
N THR A 38 2.17 -8.66 -15.98
CA THR A 38 2.89 -9.30 -14.89
C THR A 38 2.77 -10.83 -14.92
N GLN A 39 3.67 -11.52 -14.23
CA GLN A 39 3.70 -12.98 -14.08
C GLN A 39 3.88 -13.34 -12.61
N LEU A 40 3.28 -14.44 -12.16
CA LEU A 40 3.37 -14.87 -10.77
C LEU A 40 4.81 -15.21 -10.39
N GLU A 41 5.25 -14.69 -9.25
CA GLU A 41 6.55 -15.02 -8.65
C GLU A 41 6.35 -15.90 -7.43
N SER A 42 5.55 -15.42 -6.47
CA SER A 42 5.22 -16.15 -5.25
C SER A 42 3.82 -15.82 -4.74
N ILE A 43 3.26 -16.75 -3.98
CA ILE A 43 2.03 -16.57 -3.21
C ILE A 43 2.36 -16.90 -1.76
N THR A 44 2.06 -15.98 -0.85
CA THR A 44 2.17 -16.17 0.59
C THR A 44 0.78 -16.15 1.21
N THR A 45 0.44 -17.14 2.02
CA THR A 45 -0.83 -17.21 2.76
C THR A 45 -0.59 -17.25 4.25
N GLU A 46 -1.39 -16.50 4.99
CA GLU A 46 -1.48 -16.59 6.45
C GLU A 46 -2.73 -17.40 6.81
N ILE A 47 -2.54 -18.56 7.43
CA ILE A 47 -3.62 -19.51 7.73
C ILE A 47 -4.15 -19.25 9.13
N GLY A 48 -5.45 -19.02 9.22
CA GLY A 48 -6.15 -18.80 10.48
C GLY A 48 -6.53 -20.11 11.19
N ASN A 49 -7.33 -19.97 12.25
CA ASN A 49 -7.96 -21.11 12.91
C ASN A 49 -9.41 -21.24 12.41
N PRO A 50 -9.84 -22.42 11.90
CA PRO A 50 -9.05 -23.64 11.68
C PRO A 50 -8.33 -23.66 10.32
N GLY A 51 -7.23 -24.41 10.25
CA GLY A 51 -6.59 -24.88 9.02
C GLY A 51 -7.33 -26.06 8.38
N THR A 52 -6.73 -26.72 7.38
CA THR A 52 -7.32 -27.89 6.70
C THR A 52 -6.26 -28.87 6.21
N ASN A 53 -6.65 -30.14 6.01
CA ASN A 53 -5.84 -31.17 5.33
C ASN A 53 -6.30 -31.41 3.87
N ASP A 54 -7.29 -30.62 3.41
CA ASP A 54 -7.84 -30.72 2.06
C ASP A 54 -6.86 -30.16 1.01
N ASP A 55 -6.91 -30.64 -0.22
CA ASP A 55 -6.16 -30.03 -1.33
C ASP A 55 -6.75 -28.64 -1.63
N VAL A 56 -5.94 -27.59 -1.47
CA VAL A 56 -6.32 -26.21 -1.75
C VAL A 56 -5.70 -25.73 -3.06
N LYS A 57 -6.48 -25.02 -3.87
CA LYS A 57 -6.06 -24.43 -5.15
C LYS A 57 -6.42 -22.95 -5.17
N ILE A 58 -5.59 -22.18 -5.86
CA ILE A 58 -5.82 -20.77 -6.13
C ILE A 58 -6.02 -20.56 -7.63
N GLU A 59 -7.16 -19.96 -7.99
CA GLU A 59 -7.47 -19.44 -9.32
C GLU A 59 -7.24 -17.94 -9.34
N ILE A 60 -6.48 -17.46 -10.33
CA ILE A 60 -6.08 -16.05 -10.46
C ILE A 60 -6.54 -15.56 -11.82
N CYS A 61 -7.28 -14.46 -11.84
CA CYS A 61 -7.70 -13.76 -13.03
C CYS A 61 -7.26 -12.29 -12.98
N SER A 62 -7.13 -11.67 -14.15
CA SER A 62 -6.97 -10.23 -14.27
C SER A 62 -8.26 -9.48 -13.89
N ASP A 63 -8.13 -8.26 -13.33
CA ASP A 63 -9.26 -7.35 -13.15
C ASP A 63 -9.76 -6.69 -14.46
N PHE A 64 -8.94 -6.76 -15.50
CA PHE A 64 -9.23 -6.25 -16.85
C PHE A 64 -9.80 -7.35 -17.75
N GLU A 65 -9.05 -8.43 -17.95
CA GLU A 65 -9.46 -9.62 -18.71
C GLU A 65 -9.98 -10.70 -17.76
N LYS A 66 -11.20 -10.50 -17.24
CA LYS A 66 -11.78 -11.33 -16.17
C LYS A 66 -11.98 -12.80 -16.53
N THR A 67 -12.02 -13.12 -17.83
CA THR A 67 -12.14 -14.50 -18.32
C THR A 67 -10.78 -15.19 -18.49
N ASP A 68 -9.68 -14.43 -18.48
CA ASP A 68 -8.33 -14.97 -18.63
C ASP A 68 -7.75 -15.43 -17.28
N CYS A 69 -8.37 -16.47 -16.73
CA CYS A 69 -8.00 -17.04 -15.44
C CYS A 69 -6.94 -18.14 -15.58
N CYS A 70 -6.25 -18.47 -14.49
CA CYS A 70 -5.47 -19.69 -14.37
C CYS A 70 -5.54 -20.25 -12.97
N THR A 71 -5.76 -21.57 -12.89
CA THR A 71 -5.87 -22.30 -11.63
C THR A 71 -4.61 -23.09 -11.40
N THR A 72 -3.99 -22.84 -10.25
CA THR A 72 -2.82 -23.58 -9.78
C THR A 72 -3.17 -25.06 -9.56
N PRO A 73 -2.18 -25.97 -9.63
CA PRO A 73 -2.25 -27.26 -8.97
C PRO A 73 -2.60 -27.11 -7.48
N ALA A 74 -2.88 -28.23 -6.80
CA ALA A 74 -2.98 -28.20 -5.34
C ALA A 74 -1.66 -27.66 -4.77
N LEU A 75 -1.76 -26.61 -3.95
CA LEU A 75 -0.61 -25.98 -3.33
C LEU A 75 -0.22 -26.82 -2.12
N LYS A 76 0.70 -27.76 -2.34
CA LYS A 76 1.23 -28.64 -1.32
C LYS A 76 2.71 -28.96 -1.51
N GLY A 77 3.45 -29.06 -0.42
CA GLY A 77 4.78 -29.61 -0.31
C GLY A 77 4.75 -31.14 -0.29
N SER A 78 5.90 -31.77 -0.52
CA SER A 78 5.98 -33.23 -0.60
C SER A 78 5.95 -33.93 0.77
N PHE A 79 6.16 -33.20 1.88
CA PHE A 79 6.37 -33.76 3.22
C PHE A 79 5.87 -32.87 4.38
N SER A 80 5.04 -31.86 4.10
CA SER A 80 4.50 -30.91 5.09
C SER A 80 2.98 -30.86 5.01
N ASP A 81 2.31 -30.55 6.12
CA ASP A 81 0.90 -30.18 6.12
C ASP A 81 0.80 -28.68 5.81
N ASP A 82 0.66 -28.34 4.52
CA ASP A 82 0.84 -26.97 4.01
C ASP A 82 -0.38 -26.05 4.25
N TRP A 83 -1.35 -26.49 5.06
CA TRP A 83 -2.55 -25.71 5.39
C TRP A 83 -2.90 -25.80 6.88
N SER A 84 -1.88 -25.97 7.71
CA SER A 84 -1.98 -26.08 9.17
C SER A 84 -2.38 -24.77 9.86
N THR A 85 -3.04 -24.89 11.01
CA THR A 85 -3.59 -23.73 11.74
C THR A 85 -2.48 -22.81 12.25
N GLY A 86 -2.56 -21.52 11.91
CA GLY A 86 -1.60 -20.51 12.38
C GLY A 86 -0.34 -20.38 11.53
N ASP A 87 -0.20 -21.22 10.50
CA ASP A 87 1.01 -21.24 9.67
C ASP A 87 1.02 -20.12 8.63
N THR A 88 2.23 -19.78 8.19
CA THR A 88 2.46 -18.90 7.05
C THR A 88 3.21 -19.67 5.99
N GLU A 89 2.55 -19.85 4.85
CA GLU A 89 3.04 -20.67 3.77
C GLU A 89 3.40 -19.81 2.57
N THR A 90 4.49 -20.15 1.88
CA THR A 90 4.94 -19.41 0.70
C THR A 90 5.29 -20.38 -0.42
N TRP A 91 4.57 -20.28 -1.52
CA TRP A 91 4.80 -21.07 -2.73
C TRP A 91 5.42 -20.21 -3.81
N GLY A 92 6.54 -20.66 -4.35
CA GLY A 92 7.19 -20.04 -5.52
C GLY A 92 6.65 -20.56 -6.85
N SER A 93 7.16 -19.98 -7.93
CA SER A 93 6.75 -20.28 -9.32
C SER A 93 6.70 -21.77 -9.73
N SER A 94 7.48 -22.65 -9.09
CA SER A 94 7.47 -24.10 -9.34
C SER A 94 6.13 -24.77 -8.98
N TYR A 95 5.38 -24.23 -8.01
CA TYR A 95 4.11 -24.79 -7.56
C TYR A 95 2.94 -24.39 -8.45
N PHE A 96 3.10 -23.41 -9.33
CA PHE A 96 2.00 -22.83 -10.10
C PHE A 96 1.67 -23.60 -11.39
N GLY A 97 2.40 -24.67 -11.70
CA GLY A 97 2.20 -25.46 -12.91
C GLY A 97 2.18 -24.60 -14.17
N LYS A 98 1.09 -24.65 -14.94
CA LYS A 98 0.91 -23.86 -16.17
C LYS A 98 0.74 -22.35 -15.90
N CYS A 99 0.39 -21.94 -14.68
CA CYS A 99 0.19 -20.54 -14.35
C CYS A 99 1.51 -19.76 -14.21
N LYS A 100 2.65 -20.43 -14.00
CA LYS A 100 3.95 -19.75 -13.78
C LYS A 100 4.33 -18.81 -14.93
N SER A 101 4.04 -19.21 -16.16
CA SER A 101 4.41 -18.47 -17.36
C SER A 101 3.27 -17.61 -17.91
N LYS A 102 2.08 -17.68 -17.29
CA LYS A 102 0.94 -16.89 -17.74
C LYS A 102 1.22 -15.41 -17.48
N LYS A 103 0.94 -14.60 -18.49
CA LYS A 103 0.98 -13.14 -18.39
C LYS A 103 -0.41 -12.66 -18.07
N TYR A 104 -0.52 -11.80 -17.06
CA TYR A 104 -1.77 -11.15 -16.70
C TYR A 104 -1.68 -9.68 -17.08
N LEU A 105 -2.65 -9.19 -17.84
CA LEU A 105 -2.79 -7.77 -18.11
C LEU A 105 -3.57 -7.12 -16.98
N ILE A 106 -2.92 -6.38 -16.09
CA ILE A 106 -3.52 -5.84 -14.87
C ILE A 106 -3.76 -4.35 -15.00
N LYS A 107 -4.92 -3.89 -14.54
CA LYS A 107 -5.19 -2.46 -14.34
C LYS A 107 -4.80 -2.04 -12.93
N LYS A 108 -5.31 -2.74 -11.90
CA LYS A 108 -5.04 -2.39 -10.48
C LYS A 108 -5.18 -3.55 -9.49
N ALA A 109 -5.78 -4.67 -9.86
CA ALA A 109 -6.08 -5.77 -8.95
C ALA A 109 -6.00 -7.14 -9.63
N LEU A 110 -5.86 -8.18 -8.81
CA LEU A 110 -6.14 -9.57 -9.19
C LEU A 110 -7.52 -9.96 -8.67
N ILE A 111 -8.22 -10.80 -9.42
CA ILE A 111 -9.40 -11.51 -8.91
C ILE A 111 -8.91 -12.90 -8.52
N VAL A 112 -8.93 -13.18 -7.22
CA VAL A 112 -8.33 -14.39 -6.65
C VAL A 112 -9.43 -15.23 -6.05
N THR A 113 -9.46 -16.49 -6.44
CA THR A 113 -10.38 -17.46 -5.88
C THR A 113 -9.63 -18.58 -5.18
N LEU A 114 -9.93 -18.75 -3.89
CA LEU A 114 -9.47 -19.88 -3.09
C LEU A 114 -10.52 -20.99 -3.17
N SER A 115 -10.08 -22.23 -3.41
CA SER A 115 -10.97 -23.39 -3.49
C SER A 115 -10.33 -24.64 -2.88
N LYS A 116 -11.14 -25.56 -2.35
CA LYS A 116 -10.67 -26.83 -1.78
C LYS A 116 -11.63 -27.99 -2.07
N ASN A 117 -11.17 -29.23 -1.93
CA ASN A 117 -11.94 -30.43 -2.28
C ASN A 117 -12.77 -31.05 -1.14
N GLY A 118 -12.50 -30.74 0.13
CA GLY A 118 -13.31 -31.22 1.27
C GLY A 118 -14.30 -30.19 1.82
N LYS A 119 -15.09 -30.61 2.81
CA LYS A 119 -16.13 -29.78 3.46
C LYS A 119 -15.71 -29.18 4.81
N GLY A 120 -14.53 -29.57 5.33
CA GLY A 120 -13.99 -29.02 6.57
C GLY A 120 -13.85 -27.49 6.52
N PRO A 121 -13.81 -26.78 7.64
CA PRO A 121 -13.54 -25.36 7.62
C PRO A 121 -12.08 -25.06 7.20
N LEU A 122 -11.84 -23.93 6.56
CA LEU A 122 -10.52 -23.34 6.33
C LEU A 122 -10.64 -21.82 6.46
N ASN A 123 -9.84 -21.24 7.35
CA ASN A 123 -9.70 -19.81 7.52
C ASN A 123 -8.34 -19.36 6.98
N VAL A 124 -8.32 -18.37 6.10
CA VAL A 124 -7.10 -17.72 5.61
C VAL A 124 -7.22 -16.24 5.90
N THR A 125 -6.36 -15.70 6.75
CA THR A 125 -6.44 -14.31 7.22
C THR A 125 -5.94 -13.33 6.16
N ALA A 126 -4.93 -13.72 5.38
CA ALA A 126 -4.38 -12.93 4.30
C ALA A 126 -3.79 -13.80 3.19
N ILE A 127 -3.85 -13.28 1.96
CA ILE A 127 -3.05 -13.78 0.83
C ILE A 127 -2.29 -12.60 0.24
N THR A 128 -0.98 -12.74 0.11
CA THR A 128 -0.12 -11.80 -0.62
C THR A 128 0.38 -12.49 -1.88
N ILE A 129 0.21 -11.85 -3.03
CA ILE A 129 0.69 -12.35 -4.32
C ILE A 129 1.75 -11.37 -4.81
N ASP A 130 2.98 -11.86 -4.95
CA ASP A 130 4.07 -11.12 -5.55
C ASP A 130 4.25 -11.57 -7.00
N THR A 131 4.47 -10.59 -7.87
CA THR A 131 4.58 -10.80 -9.30
C THR A 131 5.77 -10.03 -9.85
N ILE A 132 6.35 -10.57 -10.91
CA ILE A 132 7.41 -9.92 -11.68
C ILE A 132 6.84 -9.30 -12.94
N ALA A 133 7.52 -8.28 -13.47
CA ALA A 133 7.17 -7.75 -14.78
C ALA A 133 7.33 -8.84 -15.86
N ALA A 134 6.34 -8.95 -16.76
CA ALA A 134 6.37 -9.97 -17.81
C ALA A 134 7.39 -9.70 -18.93
N GLU A 135 8.00 -8.51 -18.93
CA GLU A 135 9.00 -8.10 -19.91
C GLU A 135 10.39 -8.09 -19.28
N LYS A 136 11.37 -8.73 -19.94
CA LYS A 136 12.76 -8.87 -19.44
C LYS A 136 13.47 -7.55 -19.11
N LYS A 137 13.03 -6.43 -19.68
CA LYS A 137 13.64 -5.10 -19.48
C LYS A 137 13.05 -4.33 -18.29
N SER A 138 11.88 -4.73 -17.81
CA SER A 138 11.26 -4.19 -16.61
C SER A 138 11.56 -5.16 -15.46
N LYS A 139 12.04 -4.64 -14.34
CA LYS A 139 12.33 -5.46 -13.14
C LYS A 139 11.43 -5.15 -11.97
N GLU A 140 10.52 -4.19 -12.14
CA GLU A 140 9.66 -3.73 -11.06
C GLU A 140 8.64 -4.82 -10.70
N PRO A 141 8.67 -5.36 -9.48
CA PRO A 141 7.66 -6.30 -9.02
C PRO A 141 6.37 -5.56 -8.65
N GLU A 142 5.27 -6.30 -8.64
CA GLU A 142 3.99 -5.82 -8.14
C GLU A 142 3.48 -6.75 -7.05
N ARG A 143 2.84 -6.16 -6.04
CA ARG A 143 2.29 -6.89 -4.91
C ARG A 143 0.79 -6.68 -4.83
N PHE A 144 0.06 -7.76 -4.65
CA PHE A 144 -1.39 -7.76 -4.48
C PHE A 144 -1.75 -8.34 -3.11
N LYS A 145 -2.68 -7.70 -2.41
CA LYS A 145 -3.12 -8.14 -1.08
C LYS A 145 -4.59 -8.46 -1.09
N CYS A 146 -4.93 -9.69 -0.72
CA CYS A 146 -6.30 -10.15 -0.58
C CYS A 146 -6.81 -9.94 0.84
N LYS A 147 -8.12 -9.76 0.97
CA LYS A 147 -8.82 -9.89 2.26
C LYS A 147 -8.91 -11.37 2.66
N ALA A 148 -9.34 -11.61 3.89
CA ALA A 148 -9.55 -12.95 4.43
C ALA A 148 -10.54 -13.80 3.60
N PHE A 149 -10.30 -15.12 3.62
CA PHE A 149 -11.15 -16.15 3.04
C PHE A 149 -11.63 -17.11 4.13
N TYR A 150 -12.88 -17.52 4.03
CA TYR A 150 -13.53 -18.45 4.94
C TYR A 150 -14.28 -19.50 4.11
N LEU A 151 -13.73 -20.72 4.06
CA LEU A 151 -14.31 -21.87 3.40
C LEU A 151 -14.84 -22.85 4.45
N GLY A 152 -15.90 -23.59 4.13
CA GLY A 152 -16.48 -24.61 5.02
C GLY A 152 -17.90 -25.00 4.64
N GLY A 153 -18.33 -26.20 5.04
CA GLY A 153 -19.67 -26.71 4.76
C GLY A 153 -19.91 -26.86 3.25
N THR A 154 -20.88 -26.11 2.72
CA THR A 154 -21.15 -26.05 1.28
C THR A 154 -20.31 -25.01 0.54
N ASN A 155 -19.68 -24.07 1.26
CA ASN A 155 -18.85 -23.02 0.69
C ASN A 155 -17.40 -23.49 0.54
N ILE A 156 -17.11 -24.20 -0.55
CA ILE A 156 -15.77 -24.74 -0.85
C ILE A 156 -14.95 -23.87 -1.81
N LYS A 157 -15.49 -22.71 -2.23
CA LYS A 157 -14.85 -21.76 -3.15
C LYS A 157 -15.27 -20.33 -2.80
N GLN A 158 -14.30 -19.43 -2.61
CA GLN A 158 -14.57 -18.01 -2.35
C GLN A 158 -13.63 -17.12 -3.17
N THR A 159 -14.22 -16.11 -3.81
CA THR A 159 -13.51 -15.13 -4.65
C THR A 159 -13.36 -13.80 -3.91
N GLN A 160 -12.19 -13.18 -4.03
CA GLN A 160 -11.89 -11.84 -3.55
C GLN A 160 -11.22 -11.01 -4.65
N ILE A 161 -11.39 -9.69 -4.55
CA ILE A 161 -10.58 -8.74 -5.32
C ILE A 161 -9.38 -8.36 -4.46
N CYS A 162 -8.19 -8.58 -5.00
CA CYS A 162 -6.92 -8.34 -4.34
C CYS A 162 -6.24 -7.15 -5.01
N PRO A 163 -6.44 -5.92 -4.50
CA PRO A 163 -5.82 -4.73 -5.06
C PRO A 163 -4.30 -4.78 -4.95
N THR A 164 -3.64 -4.02 -5.82
CA THR A 164 -2.24 -3.64 -5.62
C THR A 164 -2.07 -2.97 -4.26
N GLY A 165 -0.99 -3.30 -3.57
CA GLY A 165 -0.74 -2.80 -2.22
C GLY A 165 0.68 -3.13 -1.76
N PRO A 166 1.32 -2.27 -0.96
CA PRO A 166 0.70 -1.25 -0.10
C PRO A 166 0.45 0.14 -0.74
N TYR A 167 0.73 0.31 -2.04
CA TYR A 167 0.57 1.59 -2.75
C TYR A 167 -0.67 1.65 -3.64
N GLU A 168 -1.09 2.88 -3.97
CA GLU A 168 -2.00 3.17 -5.07
C GLU A 168 -1.26 3.75 -6.29
N PHE A 169 -1.79 3.52 -7.49
CA PHE A 169 -1.29 4.13 -8.71
C PHE A 169 -1.96 5.49 -8.96
N LEU A 170 -1.19 6.55 -8.76
CA LEU A 170 -1.68 7.92 -8.91
C LEU A 170 -1.05 8.62 -10.11
N LYS A 171 -1.86 9.43 -10.80
CA LYS A 171 -1.44 10.31 -11.89
C LYS A 171 -1.54 11.76 -11.46
N PHE A 172 -0.57 12.58 -11.84
CA PHE A 172 -0.66 14.02 -11.63
C PHE A 172 -1.84 14.64 -12.42
N LYS A 173 -2.68 15.46 -11.76
CA LYS A 173 -3.79 16.19 -12.39
C LYS A 173 -3.43 17.66 -12.58
N ASN A 174 -3.09 18.34 -11.49
CA ASN A 174 -2.67 19.73 -11.50
C ASN A 174 -1.86 20.10 -10.25
N ALA A 175 -1.21 21.25 -10.31
CA ALA A 175 -0.63 21.94 -9.17
C ALA A 175 -1.17 23.38 -9.15
N THR A 176 -1.61 23.84 -7.99
CA THR A 176 -1.97 25.25 -7.75
C THR A 176 -0.90 25.85 -6.85
N ILE A 177 -0.26 26.92 -7.30
CA ILE A 177 0.86 27.56 -6.62
C ILE A 177 0.50 29.03 -6.41
N LYS A 178 0.48 29.45 -5.15
CA LYS A 178 0.27 30.85 -4.78
C LYS A 178 1.63 31.51 -4.54
N ILE A 179 2.03 32.37 -5.45
CA ILE A 179 3.29 33.11 -5.38
C ILE A 179 3.11 34.28 -4.41
N GLY A 180 4.11 34.48 -3.56
CA GLY A 180 4.15 35.56 -2.58
C GLY A 180 4.74 36.85 -3.17
N PRO A 181 5.36 37.70 -2.34
CA PRO A 181 5.86 39.02 -2.76
C PRO A 181 7.06 38.97 -3.72
N ASP A 182 7.72 37.83 -3.86
CA ASP A 182 8.90 37.66 -4.71
C ASP A 182 8.58 36.64 -5.81
N GLY A 183 8.47 37.15 -7.05
CA GLY A 183 8.35 36.34 -8.28
C GLY A 183 9.69 36.21 -9.00
N THR A 184 9.75 35.37 -10.04
CA THR A 184 11.02 35.07 -10.73
C THR A 184 10.84 34.96 -12.25
N ASP A 185 11.79 35.48 -13.02
CA ASP A 185 11.85 35.23 -14.47
C ASP A 185 12.68 33.97 -14.81
N ASP A 186 13.35 33.42 -13.79
CA ASP A 186 14.14 32.19 -13.91
C ASP A 186 13.31 30.93 -14.23
N SER A 187 13.99 29.90 -14.75
CA SER A 187 13.34 28.63 -15.06
C SER A 187 13.09 27.81 -13.80
N VAL A 188 11.81 27.65 -13.46
CA VAL A 188 11.37 26.77 -12.38
C VAL A 188 10.99 25.39 -12.92
N LYS A 189 11.38 24.35 -12.18
CA LYS A 189 11.06 22.96 -12.46
C LYS A 189 10.30 22.34 -11.29
N LEU A 190 9.37 21.45 -11.62
CA LEU A 190 8.66 20.60 -10.68
C LEU A 190 9.12 19.15 -10.87
N LYS A 191 9.56 18.52 -9.78
CA LYS A 191 9.89 17.10 -9.72
C LYS A 191 8.88 16.37 -8.83
N ILE A 192 8.33 15.28 -9.35
CA ILE A 192 7.38 14.39 -8.70
C ILE A 192 8.04 13.02 -8.61
N CYS A 193 8.03 12.40 -7.43
CA CYS A 193 8.48 11.02 -7.27
C CYS A 193 7.46 10.17 -6.51
N SER A 194 7.44 8.88 -6.86
CA SER A 194 6.89 7.82 -6.02
C SER A 194 7.62 7.78 -4.68
N ASP A 195 6.90 7.53 -3.60
CA ASP A 195 7.49 7.18 -2.29
C ASP A 195 7.68 5.66 -2.11
N ALA A 196 7.24 4.86 -3.09
CA ALA A 196 7.33 3.40 -3.04
C ALA A 196 8.51 2.79 -3.84
N ASN A 197 9.00 3.45 -4.90
CA ASN A 197 9.96 2.83 -5.83
C ASN A 197 10.89 3.81 -6.56
N ASP A 198 11.16 4.99 -5.98
CA ASP A 198 12.09 6.00 -6.50
C ASP A 198 11.82 6.51 -7.94
N VAL A 199 10.70 6.12 -8.56
CA VAL A 199 10.31 6.60 -9.88
C VAL A 199 10.04 8.10 -9.78
N CYS A 200 10.92 8.88 -10.40
CA CYS A 200 10.85 10.32 -10.45
C CYS A 200 10.60 10.83 -11.86
N CYS A 201 10.05 12.04 -11.95
CA CYS A 201 10.02 12.82 -13.18
C CYS A 201 10.14 14.30 -12.85
N GLU A 202 10.96 15.02 -13.61
CA GLU A 202 11.17 16.46 -13.45
C GLU A 202 10.86 17.16 -14.77
N HIS A 203 10.10 18.26 -14.71
CA HIS A 203 9.76 19.05 -15.88
C HIS A 203 9.85 20.55 -15.59
N LYS A 204 10.28 21.33 -16.58
CA LYS A 204 10.24 22.79 -16.52
C LYS A 204 8.77 23.24 -16.60
N LEU A 205 8.38 24.12 -15.69
CA LEU A 205 7.08 24.77 -15.72
C LEU A 205 7.21 26.06 -16.53
N SER A 206 6.58 26.09 -17.70
CA SER A 206 6.51 27.30 -18.54
C SER A 206 5.24 27.33 -19.39
N HIS A 207 4.55 28.47 -19.45
CA HIS A 207 3.52 28.76 -20.45
C HIS A 207 4.18 29.34 -21.71
N LYS A 208 3.60 29.05 -22.88
CA LYS A 208 4.18 29.50 -24.16
C LYS A 208 3.94 30.99 -24.46
N LEU A 209 2.97 31.62 -23.81
CA LEU A 209 2.38 32.92 -24.21
C LEU A 209 2.10 33.85 -23.03
N LYS A 210 2.52 33.48 -21.82
CA LYS A 210 2.33 34.27 -20.61
C LYS A 210 3.62 34.22 -19.83
N ASP A 211 3.91 35.35 -19.20
CA ASP A 211 4.96 35.42 -18.22
C ASP A 211 4.51 34.65 -16.96
N ASP A 212 5.43 33.86 -16.43
CA ASP A 212 5.21 32.82 -15.43
C ASP A 212 5.88 33.25 -14.13
N TRP A 213 5.40 32.77 -12.99
CA TRP A 213 5.97 33.04 -11.66
C TRP A 213 5.90 34.49 -11.19
N HIS A 214 4.89 35.23 -11.62
CA HIS A 214 4.66 36.60 -11.21
C HIS A 214 4.27 36.77 -9.74
N VAL A 215 4.80 37.83 -9.13
CA VAL A 215 4.49 38.30 -7.78
C VAL A 215 2.98 38.33 -7.48
N ASN A 216 2.60 37.81 -6.31
CA ASN A 216 1.24 37.80 -5.76
C ASN A 216 0.18 37.15 -6.67
N LYS A 217 0.57 36.31 -7.63
CA LYS A 217 -0.36 35.57 -8.49
C LYS A 217 -0.53 34.13 -8.02
N THR A 218 -1.70 33.58 -8.37
CA THR A 218 -1.95 32.14 -8.28
C THR A 218 -1.83 31.53 -9.67
N GLU A 219 -1.02 30.50 -9.78
CA GLU A 219 -0.80 29.75 -11.01
C GLU A 219 -1.35 28.34 -10.90
N THR A 220 -1.90 27.83 -12.01
CA THR A 220 -2.41 26.46 -12.08
C THR A 220 -1.75 25.70 -13.22
N TRP A 221 -0.89 24.76 -12.86
CA TRP A 221 -0.15 23.90 -13.78
C TRP A 221 -0.89 22.58 -13.97
N LYS A 222 -1.59 22.42 -15.09
CA LYS A 222 -2.29 21.16 -15.43
C LYS A 222 -1.30 20.09 -15.89
N ALA A 223 -1.69 18.81 -15.86
CA ALA A 223 -0.86 17.68 -16.29
C ALA A 223 -0.18 17.87 -17.67
N LYS A 224 -0.89 18.47 -18.64
CA LYS A 224 -0.33 18.79 -19.96
C LYS A 224 0.90 19.71 -19.92
N SER A 225 1.01 20.54 -18.90
CA SER A 225 2.11 21.50 -18.70
C SER A 225 3.36 20.82 -18.13
N LEU A 226 3.26 19.56 -17.68
CA LEU A 226 4.37 18.77 -17.17
C LEU A 226 4.91 17.76 -18.22
N GLY A 227 4.50 17.89 -19.48
CA GLY A 227 4.91 16.98 -20.55
C GLY A 227 4.64 15.52 -20.20
N ASP A 228 5.67 14.68 -20.29
CA ASP A 228 5.56 13.25 -19.97
C ASP A 228 5.42 12.96 -18.48
N CYS A 229 5.84 13.86 -17.58
CA CYS A 229 5.63 13.70 -16.14
C CYS A 229 4.14 13.70 -15.78
N GLY A 230 3.33 14.48 -16.51
CA GLY A 230 1.87 14.48 -16.36
C GLY A 230 1.17 13.23 -16.91
N LYS A 231 1.88 12.37 -17.65
CA LYS A 231 1.36 11.10 -18.19
C LYS A 231 1.77 9.88 -17.36
N LYS A 232 2.79 10.02 -16.50
CA LYS A 232 3.31 8.94 -15.65
C LYS A 232 2.33 8.58 -14.53
N LEU A 233 2.36 7.31 -14.15
CA LEU A 233 1.79 6.80 -12.92
C LEU A 233 2.88 6.63 -11.89
N TYR A 234 2.58 7.02 -10.66
CA TYR A 234 3.46 6.97 -9.50
C TYR A 234 2.85 5.99 -8.49
N LYS A 235 3.69 5.17 -7.87
CA LYS A 235 3.31 4.28 -6.77
C LYS A 235 3.37 5.09 -5.48
N ILE A 236 2.21 5.38 -4.90
CA ILE A 236 2.10 6.21 -3.69
C ILE A 236 1.59 5.36 -2.53
N ASN A 237 2.45 5.15 -1.53
CA ASN A 237 2.10 4.50 -0.26
C ASN A 237 1.35 5.47 0.64
N ASN A 238 1.91 6.67 0.85
CA ASN A 238 1.35 7.68 1.74
C ASN A 238 1.17 9.02 0.99
N LYS A 239 2.24 9.50 0.34
CA LYS A 239 2.23 10.80 -0.33
C LYS A 239 3.35 10.91 -1.37
N PRO A 240 3.15 11.67 -2.45
CA PRO A 240 4.22 11.90 -3.41
C PRO A 240 5.35 12.72 -2.78
N ILE A 241 6.58 12.46 -3.23
CA ILE A 241 7.71 13.33 -2.94
C ILE A 241 7.73 14.40 -4.03
N ILE A 242 7.44 15.63 -3.63
CA ILE A 242 7.41 16.78 -4.54
C ILE A 242 8.63 17.65 -4.24
N SER A 243 9.29 18.15 -5.27
CA SER A 243 10.28 19.22 -5.12
C SER A 243 10.16 20.25 -6.23
N VAL A 244 10.45 21.50 -5.88
CA VAL A 244 10.57 22.60 -6.82
C VAL A 244 12.02 23.06 -6.83
N SER A 245 12.55 23.35 -8.01
CA SER A 245 13.87 23.93 -8.17
C SER A 245 13.87 25.05 -9.19
N LYS A 246 14.67 26.08 -8.98
CA LYS A 246 14.89 27.15 -9.96
C LYS A 246 16.37 27.23 -10.34
N ASN A 247 16.66 27.77 -11.52
CA ASN A 247 18.00 28.28 -11.84
C ASN A 247 18.05 29.80 -11.66
N GLY A 248 19.17 30.43 -12.01
CA GLY A 248 19.28 31.89 -12.10
C GLY A 248 19.34 32.66 -10.79
N LYS A 249 19.04 33.96 -10.83
CA LYS A 249 19.42 34.94 -9.79
C LYS A 249 18.28 35.48 -8.95
N ASP A 250 17.04 35.40 -9.42
CA ASP A 250 15.92 36.11 -8.83
C ASP A 250 15.35 35.35 -7.64
N ASP A 251 14.89 36.03 -6.60
CA ASP A 251 14.24 35.35 -5.49
C ASP A 251 12.88 34.77 -5.91
N LEU A 252 12.48 33.64 -5.33
CA LEU A 252 11.13 33.11 -5.48
C LEU A 252 10.55 32.83 -4.11
N ASN A 253 9.42 33.43 -3.82
CA ASN A 253 8.67 33.25 -2.59
C ASN A 253 7.29 32.69 -2.94
N VAL A 254 6.93 31.57 -2.35
CA VAL A 254 5.67 30.88 -2.57
C VAL A 254 4.96 30.74 -1.25
N ASP A 255 3.75 31.28 -1.17
CA ASP A 255 2.90 31.24 0.02
C ASP A 255 2.34 29.83 0.26
N ASN A 256 1.96 29.13 -0.81
CA ASN A 256 1.31 27.82 -0.73
C ASN A 256 1.41 27.03 -2.03
N VAL A 257 1.62 25.72 -1.91
CA VAL A 257 1.57 24.75 -3.00
C VAL A 257 0.52 23.69 -2.70
N GLU A 258 -0.35 23.44 -3.66
CA GLU A 258 -1.36 22.38 -3.62
C GLU A 258 -1.20 21.48 -4.84
N ILE A 259 -1.10 20.17 -4.61
CA ILE A 259 -0.96 19.17 -5.66
C ILE A 259 -2.20 18.30 -5.67
N THR A 260 -2.85 18.18 -6.83
CA THR A 260 -3.94 17.22 -7.03
C THR A 260 -3.43 16.05 -7.86
N MET A 261 -3.59 14.84 -7.34
CA MET A 261 -3.40 13.60 -8.08
C MET A 261 -4.73 12.86 -8.24
N ILE A 262 -4.80 11.93 -9.20
CA ILE A 262 -5.98 11.12 -9.46
C ILE A 262 -5.66 9.63 -9.56
N THR A 263 -6.59 8.78 -9.13
CA THR A 263 -6.48 7.33 -9.28
C THR A 263 -6.59 6.88 -10.74
N ASN A 264 -5.95 5.75 -11.08
CA ASN A 264 -6.03 5.12 -12.39
C ASN A 264 -7.33 4.28 -12.56
N ASP A 265 -8.49 4.95 -12.46
CA ASP A 265 -9.82 4.33 -12.51
C ASP A 265 -10.70 4.89 -13.62
N ASP A 266 -11.79 4.18 -13.95
CA ASP A 266 -12.83 4.68 -14.89
C ASP A 266 -13.54 5.91 -14.35
N LYS A 267 -13.64 5.99 -13.02
CA LYS A 267 -14.11 7.14 -12.27
C LYS A 267 -12.96 7.60 -11.36
N PRO A 268 -12.02 8.42 -11.87
CA PRO A 268 -10.84 8.82 -11.12
C PRO A 268 -11.25 9.57 -9.85
N LYS A 269 -10.72 9.15 -8.71
CA LYS A 269 -10.85 9.90 -7.45
C LYS A 269 -9.71 10.91 -7.38
N SER A 270 -10.02 12.14 -6.95
CA SER A 270 -8.99 13.17 -6.74
C SER A 270 -8.50 13.12 -5.29
N ILE A 271 -7.18 13.20 -5.12
CA ILE A 271 -6.50 13.29 -3.83
C ILE A 271 -5.70 14.60 -3.84
N GLU A 272 -5.92 15.41 -2.81
CA GLU A 272 -5.33 16.75 -2.70
C GLU A 272 -4.27 16.77 -1.60
N TYR A 273 -3.07 17.22 -1.96
CA TYR A 273 -1.94 17.34 -1.07
C TYR A 273 -1.60 18.81 -0.85
N GLY A 274 -1.71 19.27 0.40
CA GLY A 274 -1.22 20.57 0.81
C GLY A 274 0.27 20.49 1.15
N CYS A 275 1.10 21.25 0.45
CA CYS A 275 2.56 21.20 0.59
C CYS A 275 3.14 22.41 1.33
N GLY A 276 2.35 23.48 1.54
CA GLY A 276 2.77 24.69 2.23
C GLY A 276 3.60 25.63 1.34
N GLY A 277 4.11 26.70 1.94
CA GLY A 277 4.95 27.70 1.28
C GLY A 277 6.44 27.41 1.40
N PHE A 278 7.24 28.08 0.57
CA PHE A 278 8.70 28.00 0.59
C PHE A 278 9.33 29.26 0.00
N LYS A 279 10.63 29.45 0.25
CA LYS A 279 11.43 30.51 -0.37
C LYS A 279 12.70 29.92 -0.98
N LEU A 280 13.05 30.37 -2.19
CA LEU A 280 14.33 30.12 -2.85
C LEU A 280 14.99 31.46 -3.11
N GLN A 281 16.08 31.75 -2.41
CA GLN A 281 16.74 33.05 -2.49
C GLN A 281 18.10 32.96 -3.18
N GLY A 282 18.45 34.01 -3.91
CA GLY A 282 19.77 34.25 -4.46
C GLY A 282 20.11 33.45 -5.73
N ASN A 283 21.42 33.44 -6.00
CA ASN A 283 22.01 32.98 -7.24
C ASN A 283 22.23 31.46 -7.28
N CYS A 284 21.34 30.76 -7.98
CA CYS A 284 21.24 29.31 -8.12
C CYS A 284 22.12 28.73 -9.24
N LYS A 285 23.33 29.28 -9.45
CA LYS A 285 24.24 28.85 -10.52
C LYS A 285 24.72 27.40 -10.41
N THR A 286 24.72 26.80 -9.21
CA THR A 286 24.95 25.37 -9.01
C THR A 286 23.62 24.69 -8.67
N GLN A 287 23.27 23.65 -9.44
CA GLN A 287 21.97 22.94 -9.35
C GLN A 287 21.63 22.36 -7.96
N SER A 288 22.60 22.32 -7.04
CA SER A 288 22.41 21.84 -5.67
C SER A 288 21.87 22.88 -4.69
N LEU A 289 21.88 24.18 -5.02
CA LEU A 289 21.60 25.24 -4.04
C LEU A 289 20.16 25.78 -4.01
N CYS A 290 19.33 25.54 -5.03
CA CYS A 290 17.94 26.04 -5.04
C CYS A 290 16.93 24.96 -5.37
N ARG A 291 16.80 24.00 -4.46
CA ARG A 291 15.75 23.00 -4.47
C ARG A 291 15.05 22.99 -3.13
N HIS A 292 13.73 23.03 -3.15
CA HIS A 292 12.90 22.79 -1.98
C HIS A 292 12.14 21.48 -2.18
N THR A 293 12.25 20.57 -1.22
CA THR A 293 11.47 19.32 -1.18
C THR A 293 10.38 19.46 -0.14
N PHE A 294 9.14 19.22 -0.55
CA PHE A 294 7.98 19.45 0.30
C PHE A 294 7.70 18.28 1.24
N SER A 295 7.17 18.62 2.41
CA SER A 295 6.54 17.66 3.32
C SER A 295 5.02 17.74 3.20
N CYS A 296 4.48 17.34 2.04
CA CYS A 296 3.05 17.46 1.77
C CYS A 296 2.20 16.63 2.75
N LYS A 297 0.93 17.02 2.91
CA LYS A 297 -0.08 16.31 3.71
C LYS A 297 -1.35 16.10 2.88
N ASP A 298 -1.90 14.90 2.92
CA ASP A 298 -3.22 14.62 2.34
C ASP A 298 -4.27 15.44 3.10
N ARG A 299 -5.07 16.24 2.39
CA ARG A 299 -6.12 17.07 2.97
C ARG A 299 -7.39 16.31 3.30
N ASN A 300 -7.59 15.15 2.66
CA ASN A 300 -8.79 14.33 2.76
C ASN A 300 -8.62 13.14 3.71
N MET A 301 -7.38 12.78 4.09
CA MET A 301 -7.18 11.88 5.23
C MET A 301 -7.64 12.58 6.50
N LYS A 302 -8.85 12.25 6.95
CA LYS A 302 -9.23 12.44 8.36
C LYS A 302 -8.15 11.78 9.18
N SER A 303 -7.38 12.59 9.91
CA SER A 303 -6.36 12.11 10.84
C SER A 303 -7.01 11.02 11.69
N GLY A 304 -6.63 9.77 11.45
CA GLY A 304 -7.02 8.67 12.31
C GLY A 304 -6.43 8.99 13.67
N SER A 305 -7.27 9.47 14.57
CA SER A 305 -6.93 9.71 15.96
C SER A 305 -6.44 8.38 16.52
N SER A 306 -5.13 8.19 16.53
CA SER A 306 -4.50 7.38 17.55
C SER A 306 -4.75 8.13 18.84
N GLN A 307 -5.87 7.82 19.49
CA GLN A 307 -6.06 8.11 20.90
C GLN A 307 -5.01 7.32 21.65
N GLN A 308 -3.82 7.89 21.76
CA GLN A 308 -2.92 7.57 22.84
C GLN A 308 -3.62 8.07 24.11
N PRO A 309 -3.99 7.18 25.07
CA PRO A 309 -4.61 7.62 26.30
C PRO A 309 -3.60 8.47 27.05
N SER A 310 -3.85 9.78 27.09
CA SER A 310 -3.17 10.70 27.98
C SER A 310 -3.58 10.34 29.40
N LYS A 311 -2.65 9.73 30.13
CA LYS A 311 -2.75 9.66 31.60
C LYS A 311 -2.80 11.10 32.11
N SER A 312 -3.99 11.55 32.50
CA SER A 312 -4.14 12.78 33.27
C SER A 312 -3.44 12.61 34.63
N PRO A 313 -2.62 13.57 35.07
CA PRO A 313 -2.15 13.62 36.45
C PRO A 313 -3.33 14.00 37.34
N ASN A 314 -3.67 13.11 38.26
CA ASN A 314 -4.66 13.35 39.29
C ASN A 314 -4.06 14.33 40.32
N SER A 315 -4.35 15.64 40.20
CA SER A 315 -4.02 16.63 41.22
C SER A 315 -5.22 16.84 42.14
N ASN A 316 -5.24 16.11 43.27
CA ASN A 316 -6.09 16.46 44.41
C ASN A 316 -5.40 17.56 45.24
N PRO A 317 -6.13 18.59 45.68
CA PRO A 317 -5.62 19.57 46.63
C PRO A 317 -5.76 19.04 48.05
N SER A 318 -4.68 19.04 48.82
CA SER A 318 -4.70 18.76 50.26
C SER A 318 -4.42 20.05 51.02
N SER A 319 -5.46 20.54 51.70
CA SER A 319 -5.36 21.51 52.77
C SER A 319 -4.73 20.89 54.01
N SER A 320 -4.00 21.74 54.71
CA SER A 320 -3.28 21.55 55.97
C SER A 320 -4.15 21.15 57.16
N SER A 321 -3.65 20.27 58.03
CA SER A 321 -3.62 20.48 59.49
C SER A 321 -2.80 19.43 60.22
N ALA A 322 -2.17 19.88 61.30
CA ALA A 322 -1.16 19.22 62.10
C ALA A 322 -1.74 18.40 63.27
N GLY A 323 -0.95 17.44 63.75
CA GLY A 323 -0.86 17.10 65.18
C GLY A 323 -1.22 15.67 65.59
N GLY A 324 -0.25 14.96 66.19
CA GLY A 324 -0.53 14.13 67.39
C GLY A 324 -0.33 12.61 67.32
N ASN A 325 0.86 12.15 67.73
CA ASN A 325 1.19 10.99 68.60
C ASN A 325 0.58 9.56 68.43
N LYS A 326 1.45 8.59 68.07
CA LYS A 326 1.85 7.30 68.76
C LYS A 326 0.80 6.43 69.52
N PRO A 327 1.07 5.11 69.77
CA PRO A 327 1.49 3.97 68.91
C PRO A 327 0.72 2.64 69.24
N SER A 328 1.22 1.50 68.69
CA SER A 328 0.98 0.08 69.08
C SER A 328 -0.25 -0.60 68.41
N PHE A 329 -0.31 -1.90 68.08
CA PHE A 329 0.40 -3.12 68.52
C PHE A 329 0.41 -4.18 67.38
N SER A 330 1.21 -5.22 67.60
CA SER A 330 1.69 -6.31 66.75
C SER A 330 0.68 -7.38 66.27
N SER A 331 1.20 -8.23 65.34
CA SER A 331 1.03 -9.70 65.28
C SER A 331 -0.28 -10.20 64.61
N VAL A 332 -0.42 -11.37 63.95
CA VAL A 332 0.36 -12.61 63.84
C VAL A 332 -0.40 -13.59 62.89
N LEU A 333 0.31 -14.59 62.31
CA LEU A 333 -0.12 -15.93 61.81
C LEU A 333 -1.17 -16.06 60.67
N GLN A 334 -0.80 -16.64 59.52
CA GLN A 334 -0.80 -18.07 59.15
C GLN A 334 -2.18 -18.73 58.97
N GLY A 335 -2.38 -19.23 57.74
CA GLY A 335 -3.01 -20.53 57.42
C GLY A 335 -4.54 -20.64 57.54
N ASN A 336 -5.22 -21.14 56.50
CA ASN A 336 -5.51 -22.58 56.38
C ASN A 336 -6.46 -22.88 55.17
N ARG A 337 -6.49 -24.17 54.85
CA ARG A 337 -7.09 -24.96 53.76
C ARG A 337 -8.63 -25.00 53.66
N ASN A 338 -9.06 -25.42 52.46
CA ASN A 338 -10.15 -26.35 52.09
C ASN A 338 -11.64 -26.04 52.40
N ASN A 339 -12.45 -26.02 51.34
CA ASN A 339 -13.67 -26.82 51.07
C ASN A 339 -14.38 -26.16 49.85
N GLY A 340 -14.93 -26.84 48.85
CA GLY A 340 -15.78 -28.03 48.89
C GLY A 340 -17.20 -27.63 48.46
N THR A 341 -17.53 -27.84 47.17
CA THR A 341 -18.85 -28.10 46.55
C THR A 341 -20.11 -27.32 46.96
N LYS A 342 -20.80 -26.71 45.97
CA LYS A 342 -22.27 -26.88 45.77
C LYS A 342 -22.77 -26.32 44.42
N LEU A 343 -23.43 -27.18 43.64
CA LEU A 343 -24.34 -26.84 42.54
C LEU A 343 -25.71 -26.40 43.09
N PRO A 344 -26.48 -25.60 42.34
CA PRO A 344 -27.94 -25.58 42.44
C PRO A 344 -28.65 -26.08 41.16
N PRO A 345 -29.96 -26.41 41.26
CA PRO A 345 -30.66 -27.31 40.35
C PRO A 345 -31.60 -26.58 39.37
N GLY A 346 -32.13 -27.34 38.41
CA GLY A 346 -33.57 -27.31 38.13
C GLY A 346 -34.04 -26.66 36.82
N ILE A 347 -34.35 -27.53 35.86
CA ILE A 347 -35.17 -27.32 34.65
C ILE A 347 -36.64 -27.09 35.05
N PRO A 348 -37.46 -26.42 34.21
CA PRO A 348 -38.66 -27.11 33.71
C PRO A 348 -38.79 -27.07 32.19
N SER A 349 -39.19 -28.23 31.67
CA SER A 349 -39.59 -28.55 30.31
C SER A 349 -40.93 -27.90 29.93
N GLY A 350 -41.15 -27.61 28.65
CA GLY A 350 -42.51 -27.55 28.12
C GLY A 350 -42.71 -26.83 26.78
N PHE A 351 -43.33 -27.54 25.84
CA PHE A 351 -44.12 -27.07 24.68
C PHE A 351 -43.35 -26.55 23.45
N GLN A 352 -43.73 -26.88 22.20
CA GLN A 352 -44.56 -27.92 21.60
C GLN A 352 -44.26 -27.85 20.09
N LYS A 353 -44.25 -29.01 19.41
CA LYS A 353 -44.22 -29.11 17.95
C LYS A 353 -45.47 -28.46 17.34
N LEU A 354 -45.30 -27.71 16.26
CA LEU A 354 -46.37 -27.41 15.31
C LEU A 354 -45.89 -27.78 13.90
N ASN A 355 -46.21 -29.03 13.54
CA ASN A 355 -46.42 -29.43 12.16
C ASN A 355 -47.75 -28.85 11.69
N LYS A 356 -47.81 -28.29 10.48
CA LYS A 356 -49.02 -28.34 9.65
C LYS A 356 -48.67 -28.61 8.17
N PRO A 357 -49.58 -29.28 7.42
CA PRO A 357 -49.32 -29.91 6.14
C PRO A 357 -49.97 -29.16 4.94
N PHE A 358 -49.66 -29.63 3.71
CA PHE A 358 -50.42 -29.68 2.43
C PHE A 358 -51.49 -28.61 2.14
N ARG A 359 -51.71 -28.06 0.94
CA ARG A 359 -51.76 -28.54 -0.47
C ARG A 359 -52.02 -27.24 -1.28
N SER A 360 -51.54 -27.07 -2.50
CA SER A 360 -52.10 -27.61 -3.76
C SER A 360 -51.10 -27.50 -4.89
#